data_AF-A0AAW1MJ92-F1
#
_entry.id   AF-A0AAW1MJ92-F1
#
_cell.length_a   1.000
_cell.length_b   1.000
_cell.length_c   1.000
_cell.angle_alpha   90.00
_cell.angle_beta   90.00
_cell.angle_gamma   90.00
#
_symmetry.space_group_name_H-M   'P 1'
#
loop_
_entity.id
_entity.type
_entity.pdbx_description
1 polymer ?
#
loop_
_entity_poly.entity_id
_entity_poly.type
_entity_poly.pdbx_seq_one_letter_code
_entity_poly.pdbx_strand_id
1 'polypeptide(L)'
;MLDVFIYNITNEERFLSGEDPKMIMEEVGPIFYREIWTHTNVVFNPNSTISYLVNKTAEYMEENTIDLNATLVVPNFATLAVVSQLWDSPIFTKMTVNAIFKILKKKHIVHTTVYNVLYNYTDSFLDALHNVLPTLVPERNLGIIPLVYKDYSDNVTALFR
;
A
#
# COMPACT_ATOMS: atom_id res chain seq x y z
N MET A 1 -6.40 -2.83 -17.14
CA MET A 1 -6.97 -3.90 -16.29
C MET A 1 -5.86 -4.24 -15.33
N LEU A 2 -6.18 -4.22 -14.04
CA LEU A 2 -5.22 -4.42 -12.98
C LEU A 2 -5.52 -5.77 -12.32
N ASP A 3 -4.49 -6.61 -12.26
CA ASP A 3 -4.55 -7.91 -11.62
C ASP A 3 -3.70 -7.85 -10.35
N VAL A 4 -4.32 -8.09 -9.19
CA VAL A 4 -3.66 -8.01 -7.89
C VAL A 4 -3.47 -9.40 -7.31
N PHE A 5 -2.25 -9.69 -6.87
CA PHE A 5 -1.87 -10.94 -6.22
C PHE A 5 -1.33 -10.66 -4.83
N ILE A 6 -1.90 -11.30 -3.81
CA ILE A 6 -1.45 -11.19 -2.43
C ILE A 6 -0.75 -12.49 -2.04
N TYR A 7 0.39 -12.42 -1.37
CA TYR A 7 1.14 -13.59 -0.93
C TYR A 7 0.88 -13.85 0.56
N ASN A 8 0.14 -14.92 0.84
CA ASN A 8 -0.19 -15.38 2.18
C ASN A 8 0.93 -16.25 2.76
N ILE A 9 1.41 -15.94 3.96
CA ILE A 9 2.44 -16.74 4.64
C ILE A 9 1.81 -17.98 5.24
N THR A 10 2.33 -19.16 4.90
CA THR A 10 1.75 -20.45 5.36
C THR A 10 2.55 -21.12 6.48
N ASN A 11 3.79 -20.71 6.71
CA ASN A 11 4.67 -21.28 7.73
C ASN A 11 5.11 -20.28 8.82
N GLU A 12 4.26 -19.32 9.19
CA GLU A 12 4.60 -18.23 10.14
C GLU A 12 5.30 -18.74 11.41
N GLU A 13 4.71 -19.71 12.12
CA GLU A 13 5.25 -20.20 13.39
C GLU A 13 6.64 -20.85 13.24
N ARG A 14 6.82 -21.67 12.21
CA ARG A 14 8.08 -22.35 11.90
C ARG A 14 9.15 -21.37 11.42
N PHE A 15 8.76 -20.35 10.67
CA PHE A 15 9.66 -19.28 10.23
C PHE A 15 10.10 -18.40 11.42
N LEU A 16 9.17 -17.96 12.27
CA LEU A 16 9.48 -17.09 13.41
C LEU A 16 10.29 -17.80 14.51
N SER A 17 10.13 -19.12 14.66
CA SER A 17 10.94 -19.93 15.57
C SER A 17 12.34 -20.24 15.04
N GLY A 18 12.61 -19.97 13.75
CA GLY A 18 13.86 -20.30 13.09
C GLY A 18 14.00 -21.77 12.68
N GLU A 19 12.94 -22.57 12.83
CA GLU A 19 12.90 -23.95 12.36
C GLU A 19 12.97 -24.02 10.83
N ASP A 20 12.20 -23.16 10.16
CA ASP A 20 12.31 -22.97 8.71
C ASP A 20 13.22 -21.76 8.41
N PRO A 21 14.28 -21.92 7.60
CA PRO A 21 15.18 -20.81 7.27
C PRO A 21 14.57 -19.82 6.27
N LYS A 22 13.41 -20.15 5.70
CA LYS A 22 12.74 -19.36 4.66
C LYS A 22 11.25 -19.28 4.94
N MET A 23 10.70 -18.11 4.64
CA MET A 23 9.26 -17.90 4.62
C MET A 23 8.67 -18.57 3.39
N ILE A 24 7.62 -19.36 3.58
CA ILE A 24 6.83 -20.01 2.53
C ILE A 24 5.55 -19.20 2.37
N MET A 25 5.23 -18.88 1.13
CA MET A 25 4.05 -18.10 0.78
C MET A 25 3.23 -18.80 -0.29
N GLU A 26 1.92 -18.64 -0.22
CA GLU A 26 0.97 -19.07 -1.24
C GLU A 26 0.26 -17.85 -1.82
N GLU A 27 0.04 -17.88 -3.13
CA GLU A 27 -0.63 -16.80 -3.85
C GLU A 27 -2.13 -16.83 -3.59
N VAL A 28 -2.69 -15.65 -3.34
CA VAL A 28 -4.12 -15.36 -3.23
C VAL A 28 -4.47 -14.35 -4.31
N GLY A 29 -5.04 -14.84 -5.40
CA GLY A 29 -5.40 -14.04 -6.57
C GLY A 29 -5.52 -14.90 -7.84
N PRO A 30 -5.67 -14.25 -9.01
CA PRO A 30 -5.77 -12.80 -9.19
C PRO A 30 -7.07 -12.21 -8.62
N ILE A 31 -6.97 -10.97 -8.12
CA ILE A 31 -8.11 -10.09 -7.85
C ILE A 31 -8.14 -9.02 -8.95
N PHE A 32 -9.21 -9.05 -9.74
CA PHE A 32 -9.40 -8.26 -10.94
C PHE A 32 -10.00 -6.89 -10.65
N TYR A 33 -9.41 -5.88 -11.27
CA TYR A 33 -9.90 -4.51 -11.28
C TYR A 33 -9.99 -3.95 -12.69
N ARG A 34 -11.11 -3.29 -13.00
CA ARG A 34 -11.23 -2.45 -14.19
C ARG A 34 -10.68 -1.06 -13.87
N GLU A 35 -9.67 -0.65 -14.63
CA GLU A 35 -9.13 0.69 -14.52
C GLU A 35 -9.94 1.67 -15.35
N ILE A 36 -10.37 2.78 -14.73
CA ILE A 36 -11.13 3.84 -15.37
C ILE A 36 -10.25 5.08 -15.45
N TRP A 37 -10.15 5.65 -16.66
CA TRP A 37 -9.31 6.79 -16.95
C TRP A 37 -10.19 7.96 -17.36
N THR A 38 -10.21 9.01 -16.54
CA THR A 38 -11.02 10.21 -16.79
C THR A 38 -10.10 11.37 -17.14
N HIS A 39 -10.33 11.96 -18.30
CA HIS A 39 -9.58 13.14 -18.77
C HIS A 39 -10.43 14.39 -18.49
N THR A 40 -9.90 15.32 -17.71
CA THR A 40 -10.58 16.59 -17.35
C THR A 40 -9.70 17.79 -17.69
N ASN A 41 -10.29 19.00 -17.68
CA ASN A 41 -9.58 20.26 -17.95
C ASN A 41 -8.77 20.25 -19.25
N VAL A 42 -9.39 19.78 -20.33
CA VAL A 42 -8.77 19.69 -21.66
C VAL A 42 -8.61 21.10 -22.24
N VAL A 43 -7.37 21.49 -22.53
CA VAL A 43 -6.99 22.79 -23.11
C VAL A 43 -6.27 22.56 -24.42
N PHE A 44 -6.76 23.18 -25.49
CA PHE A 44 -6.08 23.20 -26.80
C PHE A 44 -5.15 24.41 -26.85
N ASN A 45 -3.86 24.16 -27.01
CA ASN A 45 -2.84 25.20 -27.03
C ASN A 45 -2.58 25.67 -28.48
N PRO A 46 -2.14 26.94 -28.68
CA PRO A 46 -1.84 27.49 -29.99
C PRO A 46 -0.70 26.79 -30.74
N ASN A 47 0.16 26.05 -30.03
CA ASN A 47 1.30 25.31 -30.57
C ASN A 47 0.91 23.86 -30.98
N SER A 48 -0.36 23.62 -31.30
CA SER A 48 -0.88 22.31 -31.68
C SER A 48 -0.62 21.23 -30.62
N THR A 49 -0.71 21.58 -29.34
CA THR A 49 -0.72 20.62 -28.23
C THR A 49 -2.06 20.63 -27.50
N ILE A 50 -2.39 19.54 -26.84
CA ILE A 50 -3.48 19.45 -25.88
C ILE A 50 -2.89 19.22 -24.50
N SER A 51 -3.34 19.99 -23.51
CA SER A 51 -3.09 19.74 -22.09
C SER A 51 -4.35 19.19 -21.43
N TYR A 52 -4.23 18.18 -20.57
CA TYR A 52 -5.35 17.62 -19.81
C TYR A 52 -4.88 17.03 -18.47
N LEU A 53 -5.81 16.93 -17.52
CA LEU A 53 -5.61 16.21 -16.27
C LEU A 53 -6.13 14.78 -16.44
N VAL A 54 -5.30 13.79 -16.13
CA VAL A 54 -5.73 12.38 -16.07
C VAL A 54 -6.02 12.02 -14.62
N ASN A 55 -7.21 11.50 -14.36
CA ASN A 55 -7.55 10.82 -13.12
C ASN A 55 -7.73 9.32 -13.39
N LYS A 56 -7.07 8.48 -12.59
CA LYS A 56 -7.18 7.02 -12.68
C LYS A 56 -7.85 6.46 -11.43
N THR A 57 -8.82 5.59 -11.63
CA THR A 57 -9.45 4.83 -10.55
C THR A 57 -9.52 3.35 -10.91
N ALA A 58 -9.69 2.50 -9.89
CA ALA A 58 -9.90 1.07 -10.05
C ALA A 58 -11.26 0.67 -9.49
N GLU A 59 -12.01 -0.09 -10.28
CA GLU A 59 -13.31 -0.65 -9.93
C GLU A 59 -13.18 -2.16 -9.74
N TYR A 60 -13.67 -2.67 -8.62
CA TYR A 60 -13.64 -4.10 -8.31
C TYR A 60 -14.59 -4.86 -9.24
N MET A 61 -14.09 -5.92 -9.86
CA MET A 61 -14.83 -6.73 -10.83
C MET A 61 -15.76 -7.75 -10.14
N GLU A 62 -16.94 -7.99 -10.69
CA GLU A 62 -17.93 -8.95 -10.15
C GLU A 62 -17.48 -10.41 -10.30
N GLU A 63 -16.59 -10.69 -11.26
CA GLU A 63 -16.02 -12.00 -11.55
C GLU A 63 -15.02 -12.48 -10.49
N ASN A 64 -14.65 -11.62 -9.53
CA ASN A 64 -13.77 -11.99 -8.45
C ASN A 64 -14.40 -13.03 -7.52
N THR A 65 -13.69 -14.15 -7.32
CA THR A 65 -14.13 -15.25 -6.45
C THR A 65 -13.47 -15.23 -5.07
N ILE A 66 -12.51 -14.34 -4.84
CA ILE A 66 -11.78 -14.25 -3.56
C ILE A 66 -12.69 -13.62 -2.49
N ASP A 67 -12.82 -14.30 -1.35
CA ASP A 67 -13.53 -13.75 -0.19
C ASP A 67 -12.71 -12.62 0.45
N LEU A 68 -13.24 -11.40 0.39
CA LEU A 68 -12.62 -10.23 0.97
C LEU A 68 -12.49 -10.30 2.50
N ASN A 69 -13.28 -11.14 3.18
CA ASN A 69 -13.21 -11.36 4.62
C ASN A 69 -12.22 -12.47 5.01
N ALA A 70 -11.67 -13.21 4.05
CA ALA A 70 -10.70 -14.25 4.33
C ALA A 70 -9.47 -13.66 5.03
N THR A 71 -9.03 -14.32 6.10
CA THR A 71 -7.84 -13.93 6.85
C THR A 71 -6.58 -14.37 6.10
N LEU A 72 -5.63 -13.46 6.03
CA LEU A 72 -4.29 -13.62 5.52
C LEU A 72 -3.27 -13.37 6.63
N VAL A 73 -2.16 -14.07 6.54
CA VAL A 73 -0.96 -13.83 7.32
C VAL A 73 0.05 -13.13 6.40
N VAL A 74 0.38 -11.89 6.71
CA VAL A 74 1.24 -11.04 5.86
C VAL A 74 2.29 -10.32 6.69
N PRO A 75 3.42 -9.90 6.08
CA PRO A 75 4.34 -8.98 6.75
C PRO A 75 3.62 -7.70 7.17
N ASN A 76 4.04 -7.10 8.27
CA ASN A 76 3.44 -5.87 8.75
C ASN A 76 3.85 -4.69 7.85
N PHE A 77 2.98 -4.32 6.89
CA PHE A 77 3.25 -3.26 5.91
C PHE A 77 3.52 -1.90 6.56
N ALA A 78 2.85 -1.58 7.66
CA ALA A 78 3.12 -0.37 8.44
C ALA A 78 4.57 -0.31 8.92
N THR A 79 5.06 -1.43 9.44
CA THR A 79 6.44 -1.51 9.92
C THR A 79 7.42 -1.39 8.76
N LEU A 80 7.16 -2.09 7.66
CA LEU A 80 8.02 -2.06 6.47
C LEU A 80 8.08 -0.65 5.85
N ALA A 81 6.93 0.02 5.71
CA ALA A 81 6.86 1.37 5.17
C ALA A 81 7.69 2.35 6.02
N VAL A 82 7.52 2.32 7.35
CA VAL A 82 8.30 3.18 8.26
C VAL A 82 9.80 2.87 8.17
N VAL A 83 10.18 1.59 8.19
CA VAL A 83 11.60 1.19 8.12
C VAL A 83 12.23 1.63 6.80
N SER A 84 11.50 1.61 5.69
CA SER A 84 12.00 2.10 4.39
C SER A 84 12.39 3.58 4.42
N GLN A 85 11.67 4.41 5.18
CA GLN A 85 11.94 5.84 5.36
C GLN A 85 13.06 6.11 6.38
N LEU A 86 13.45 5.11 7.17
CA LEU A 86 14.46 5.29 8.21
C LEU A 86 15.90 5.25 7.70
N TRP A 87 16.17 4.80 6.47
CA TRP A 87 17.55 4.58 5.98
C TRP A 87 18.46 5.81 6.25
N ASP A 88 18.04 6.98 5.77
CA ASP A 88 18.77 8.26 5.90
C ASP A 88 18.34 9.09 7.12
N SER A 89 17.48 8.55 7.99
CA SER A 89 16.99 9.28 9.16
C SER A 89 18.06 9.41 10.27
N PRO A 90 18.08 10.53 11.01
CA PRO A 90 18.94 10.71 12.18
C PRO A 90 18.76 9.61 13.23
N ILE A 91 19.81 9.35 14.02
CA ILE A 91 19.80 8.29 15.04
C ILE A 91 18.67 8.46 16.07
N PHE A 92 18.36 9.71 16.44
CA PHE A 92 17.28 10.00 17.39
C PHE A 92 15.89 9.62 16.84
N THR A 93 15.66 9.82 15.53
CA THR A 93 14.43 9.37 14.85
C THR A 93 14.33 7.85 14.91
N LYS A 94 15.42 7.13 14.58
CA LYS A 94 15.48 5.66 14.65
C LYS A 94 15.20 5.15 16.07
N MET A 95 15.78 5.79 17.09
CA MET A 95 15.52 5.46 18.50
C MET A 95 14.06 5.69 18.89
N THR A 96 13.47 6.81 18.47
CA THR A 96 12.07 7.14 18.75
C THR A 96 11.11 6.12 18.12
N VAL A 97 11.32 5.79 16.85
CA VAL A 97 10.53 4.76 16.16
C VAL A 97 10.64 3.40 16.87
N ASN A 98 11.86 2.99 17.23
CA ASN A 98 12.09 1.74 17.95
C ASN A 98 11.41 1.72 19.33
N ALA A 99 11.40 2.85 20.04
CA ALA A 99 10.70 2.97 21.33
C ALA A 99 9.19 2.79 21.16
N ILE A 100 8.58 3.50 20.20
CA ILE A 100 7.15 3.39 19.91
C ILE A 100 6.78 1.97 19.48
N PHE A 101 7.57 1.34 18.60
CA PHE A 101 7.36 -0.03 18.16
C PHE A 101 7.32 -1.02 19.33
N LYS A 102 8.26 -0.89 20.28
CA LYS A 102 8.34 -1.72 21.50
C LYS A 102 7.17 -1.46 22.46
N ILE A 103 6.82 -0.20 22.69
CA ILE A 103 5.72 0.19 23.59
C ILE A 103 4.39 -0.39 23.09
N LEU A 104 4.15 -0.29 21.78
CA LEU A 104 2.93 -0.81 21.15
C LEU A 104 2.97 -2.33 20.94
N LYS A 105 4.05 -3.02 21.33
CA LYS A 105 4.25 -4.47 21.18
C LYS A 105 3.92 -4.96 19.77
N LYS A 106 4.37 -4.20 18.77
CA LYS A 106 4.08 -4.49 17.36
C LYS A 106 4.82 -5.74 16.91
N LYS A 107 4.18 -6.49 16.01
CA LYS A 107 4.73 -7.71 15.40
C LYS A 107 5.15 -7.42 13.96
N HIS A 108 6.14 -8.18 13.48
CA HIS A 108 6.62 -8.11 12.10
C HIS A 108 5.72 -8.85 11.10
N ILE A 109 4.88 -9.75 11.58
CA ILE A 109 3.85 -10.47 10.82
C ILE A 109 2.51 -10.21 11.50
N VAL A 110 1.45 -10.04 10.71
CA VAL A 110 0.11 -9.72 11.18
C VAL A 110 -0.92 -10.58 10.46
N HIS A 111 -2.05 -10.78 11.15
CA HIS A 111 -3.23 -11.46 10.64
C HIS A 111 -4.25 -10.40 10.31
N THR A 112 -4.69 -10.35 9.06
CA THR A 112 -5.64 -9.32 8.58
C THR A 112 -6.46 -9.87 7.42
N THR A 113 -7.51 -9.18 6.99
CA THR A 113 -8.34 -9.64 5.88
C THR A 113 -7.79 -9.18 4.53
N VAL A 114 -8.19 -9.88 3.46
CA VAL A 114 -7.97 -9.44 2.07
C VAL A 114 -8.48 -8.00 1.88
N TYR A 115 -9.68 -7.67 2.40
CA TYR A 115 -10.25 -6.33 2.35
C TYR A 115 -9.32 -5.27 2.95
N ASN A 116 -8.79 -5.53 4.15
CA ASN A 116 -7.93 -4.56 4.82
C ASN A 116 -6.63 -4.36 4.04
N VAL A 117 -6.02 -5.43 3.52
CA VAL A 117 -4.84 -5.32 2.65
C VAL A 117 -5.11 -4.43 1.43
N LEU A 118 -6.26 -4.60 0.78
CA LEU A 118 -6.58 -3.87 -0.43
C LEU A 118 -7.00 -2.41 -0.17
N TYR A 119 -7.79 -2.15 0.88
CA TYR A 119 -8.49 -0.88 1.02
C TYR A 119 -8.22 -0.13 2.33
N ASN A 120 -8.00 -0.83 3.44
CA ASN A 120 -8.01 -0.22 4.77
C ASN A 120 -6.90 -0.78 5.67
N TYR A 121 -5.65 -0.72 5.19
CA TYR A 121 -4.50 -1.15 5.96
C TYR A 121 -4.09 -0.02 6.91
N THR A 122 -4.69 0.00 8.09
CA THR A 122 -4.39 0.96 9.15
C THR A 122 -3.69 0.25 10.31
N ASP A 123 -2.82 0.96 11.03
CA ASP A 123 -2.09 0.39 12.15
C ASP A 123 -1.77 1.46 13.20
N SER A 124 -2.00 1.15 14.49
CA SER A 124 -1.75 2.11 15.58
C SER A 124 -0.30 2.60 15.71
N PHE A 125 0.67 1.88 15.14
CA PHE A 125 2.06 2.31 14.97
C PHE A 125 2.17 3.47 13.98
N LEU A 126 1.50 3.38 12.83
CA LEU A 126 1.44 4.48 11.86
C LEU A 126 0.77 5.69 12.47
N ASP A 127 -0.35 5.50 13.17
CA ASP A 127 -1.06 6.61 13.81
C ASP A 127 -0.21 7.31 14.87
N ALA A 128 0.46 6.55 15.74
CA ALA A 128 1.35 7.10 16.74
C ALA A 128 2.52 7.86 16.10
N LEU A 129 3.12 7.30 15.04
CA LEU A 129 4.22 7.95 14.34
C LEU A 129 3.79 9.17 13.56
N HIS A 130 2.65 9.16 12.90
CA HIS A 130 2.13 10.35 12.21
C HIS A 130 1.90 11.50 13.20
N ASN A 131 1.46 11.20 14.43
CA ASN A 131 1.28 12.22 15.46
C ASN A 131 2.61 12.80 15.99
N VAL A 132 3.67 12.00 16.08
CA VAL A 132 4.97 12.41 16.67
C VAL A 132 5.97 12.90 15.61
N LEU A 133 5.95 12.28 14.43
CA LEU A 133 6.86 12.45 13.31
C LEU A 133 6.05 12.49 11.98
N PRO A 134 5.19 13.50 11.76
CA PRO A 134 4.29 13.55 10.60
C PRO A 134 5.02 13.55 9.26
N THR A 135 6.25 14.08 9.21
CA THR A 135 7.08 14.08 8.00
C THR A 135 7.59 12.70 7.60
N LEU A 136 7.68 11.76 8.55
CA LEU A 136 8.14 10.39 8.30
C LEU A 136 7.01 9.51 7.76
N VAL A 137 5.78 9.75 8.23
CA VAL A 137 4.60 8.94 7.93
C VAL A 137 3.49 9.86 7.43
N PRO A 138 3.49 10.23 6.14
CA PRO A 138 2.45 11.13 5.61
C PRO A 138 1.08 10.45 5.58
N GLU A 139 1.04 9.13 5.37
CA GLU A 139 -0.20 8.35 5.21
C GLU A 139 -0.50 7.46 6.41
N ARG A 140 -1.78 7.46 6.81
CA ARG A 140 -2.29 6.60 7.89
C ARG A 140 -2.93 5.31 7.37
N ASN A 141 -3.31 5.27 6.09
CA ASN A 141 -3.87 4.10 5.42
C ASN A 141 -2.92 3.66 4.29
N LEU A 142 -2.42 2.44 4.39
CA LEU A 142 -1.54 1.80 3.41
C LEU A 142 -2.27 0.76 2.55
N GLY A 143 -3.60 0.79 2.48
CA GLY A 143 -4.36 -0.08 1.59
C GLY A 143 -3.84 0.05 0.16
N ILE A 144 -3.59 -1.07 -0.50
CA ILE A 144 -2.92 -1.11 -1.81
C ILE A 144 -3.65 -0.27 -2.85
N ILE A 145 -4.97 -0.39 -2.96
CA ILE A 145 -5.75 0.31 -3.99
C ILE A 145 -5.74 1.84 -3.75
N PRO A 146 -6.09 2.36 -2.56
CA PRO A 146 -5.96 3.79 -2.29
C PRO A 146 -4.54 4.31 -2.50
N LEU A 147 -3.50 3.53 -2.14
CA LEU A 147 -2.11 3.94 -2.27
C LEU A 147 -1.63 3.98 -3.73
N VAL A 148 -2.02 3.00 -4.55
CA VAL A 148 -1.68 2.94 -5.97
C VAL A 148 -2.38 4.03 -6.76
N TYR A 149 -3.59 4.43 -6.39
CA TYR A 149 -4.35 5.48 -7.08
C TYR A 149 -4.28 6.85 -6.35
N LYS A 150 -3.42 6.95 -5.34
CA LYS A 150 -3.16 8.16 -4.56
C LYS A 150 -2.49 9.21 -5.46
N ASP A 151 -3.07 10.40 -5.55
CA ASP A 151 -2.53 11.57 -6.26
C ASP A 151 -2.19 11.38 -7.76
N TYR A 152 -2.82 10.41 -8.45
CA TYR A 152 -2.72 10.31 -9.91
C TYR A 152 -3.59 11.38 -10.58
N SER A 153 -3.12 12.63 -10.51
CA SER A 153 -3.60 13.77 -11.29
C SER A 153 -2.41 14.39 -12.02
N ASP A 154 -2.01 13.78 -13.13
CA ASP A 154 -0.93 14.30 -13.96
C ASP A 154 -1.46 15.32 -14.97
N ASN A 155 -0.77 16.45 -15.07
CA ASN A 155 -0.96 17.38 -16.17
C ASN A 155 -0.15 16.90 -17.38
N VAL A 156 -0.85 16.31 -18.34
CA VAL A 156 -0.25 15.75 -19.54
C VAL A 156 -0.41 16.75 -20.67
N THR A 157 0.69 17.10 -21.33
CA THR A 157 0.67 17.87 -22.58
C THR A 157 1.17 17.00 -23.72
N ALA A 158 0.34 16.77 -24.73
CA ALA A 158 0.65 15.93 -25.88
C ALA A 158 0.44 16.70 -27.19
N LEU A 159 1.21 16.34 -28.23
CA LEU A 159 1.03 16.90 -29.58
C LEU A 159 -0.31 16.43 -30.16
N PHE A 160 -1.06 17.37 -30.73
CA PHE A 160 -2.26 17.10 -31.50
C PHE A 160 -1.84 16.65 -32.89
N ARG A 161 -1.93 15.35 -33.20
CA ARG A 161 -1.63 14.80 -34.52
C ARG A 161 -2.86 14.15 -35.12
#